data_AF-A0A444VZM0-F1
#
_entry.id   AF-A0A444VZM0-F1
#
_cell.length_a   1.000
_cell.length_b   1.000
_cell.length_c   1.000
_cell.angle_alpha   90.00
_cell.angle_beta   90.00
_cell.angle_gamma   90.00
#
_symmetry.space_group_name_H-M   'P 1'
#
loop_
_entity.id
_entity.type
_entity.pdbx_description
1 polymer ?
#
loop_
_entity_poly.entity_id
_entity_poly.type
_entity_poly.pdbx_seq_one_letter_code
_entity_poly.pdbx_strand_id
1 'polypeptide(L)'
;MKKFEKNYLRVFLNIGKKEYSEEEKKNATELLISIANTLCKDSKLKYHISGSGYGISKGDGFIGEKALKNKIDKKGYKNLFGFIVHSSDHRYKSGFSIFSNENVVNRMDMYFSWPYEESKSLERAIEIIILISKYLKIDYAYGYSDDKTLFENGEGRIKSYIFSSVLKVPEQERIWEDKLLQIPKGTIKKLYPINVFNKKQIEGLYNINPEKKMELSDENQIWIFTPTILNNENAKVKMKVID
;
A
#
# COMPACT_ATOMS: atom_id res chain seq x y z
N MET A 1 -22.34 -17.73 -2.82
CA MET A 1 -20.90 -17.47 -3.09
C MET A 1 -20.69 -15.96 -3.08
N LYS A 2 -19.71 -15.43 -2.33
CA LYS A 2 -19.40 -13.99 -2.38
C LYS A 2 -18.78 -13.66 -3.74
N LYS A 3 -19.25 -12.60 -4.40
CA LYS A 3 -18.73 -12.16 -5.70
C LYS A 3 -17.66 -11.10 -5.44
N PHE A 4 -16.39 -11.44 -5.66
CA PHE A 4 -15.31 -10.45 -5.63
C PHE A 4 -15.46 -9.50 -6.82
N GLU A 5 -15.11 -8.24 -6.62
CA GLU A 5 -15.22 -7.20 -7.65
C GLU A 5 -13.88 -6.61 -8.01
N LYS A 6 -12.94 -6.58 -7.07
CA LYS A 6 -11.62 -6.00 -7.26
C LYS A 6 -10.53 -6.92 -6.71
N ASN A 7 -9.32 -6.72 -7.20
CA ASN A 7 -8.10 -7.13 -6.55
C ASN A 7 -7.44 -5.93 -5.91
N TYR A 8 -6.72 -6.19 -4.82
CA TYR A 8 -5.86 -5.22 -4.17
C TYR A 8 -4.45 -5.82 -4.07
N LEU A 9 -3.44 -5.01 -4.35
CA LEU A 9 -2.03 -5.33 -4.13
C LEU A 9 -1.38 -4.12 -3.46
N ARG A 10 -0.59 -4.37 -2.43
CA ARG A 10 0.26 -3.38 -1.80
C ARG A 10 1.70 -3.84 -1.82
N VAL A 11 2.60 -2.90 -2.11
CA VAL A 11 4.03 -3.12 -2.23
C VAL A 11 4.74 -2.05 -1.43
N PHE A 12 5.64 -2.47 -0.56
CA PHE A 12 6.39 -1.58 0.31
C PHE A 12 7.86 -1.56 -0.12
N LEU A 13 8.37 -0.35 -0.29
CA LEU A 13 9.62 -0.09 -0.95
C LEU A 13 10.58 0.69 -0.06
N ASN A 14 11.83 0.25 -0.05
CA ASN A 14 12.96 0.88 0.64
C ASN A 14 12.64 1.32 2.09
N ILE A 15 12.11 0.42 2.92
CA ILE A 15 11.80 0.70 4.31
C ILE A 15 13.06 1.11 5.09
N GLY A 16 12.92 2.12 5.95
CA GLY A 16 14.01 2.65 6.76
C GLY A 16 14.97 3.57 5.99
N LYS A 17 14.72 3.80 4.69
CA LYS A 17 15.51 4.71 3.88
C LYS A 17 15.32 6.15 4.34
N LYS A 18 16.42 6.89 4.58
CA LYS A 18 16.36 8.28 5.05
C LYS A 18 15.57 9.19 4.11
N GLU A 19 15.86 9.13 2.81
CA GLU A 19 15.21 9.96 1.79
C GLU A 19 15.09 9.22 0.46
N TYR A 20 14.05 9.53 -0.32
CA TYR A 20 13.86 9.00 -1.68
C TYR A 20 14.40 9.98 -2.71
N SER A 21 15.19 9.50 -3.67
CA SER A 21 15.75 10.34 -4.72
C SER A 21 14.70 10.78 -5.74
N GLU A 22 14.98 11.84 -6.51
CA GLU A 22 14.11 12.26 -7.62
C GLU A 22 13.93 11.14 -8.65
N GLU A 23 14.98 10.38 -8.91
CA GLU A 23 14.96 9.26 -9.84
C GLU A 23 14.05 8.13 -9.36
N GLU A 24 14.03 7.81 -8.06
CA GLU A 24 13.10 6.81 -7.52
C GLU A 24 11.65 7.26 -7.63
N LYS A 25 11.39 8.54 -7.33
CA LYS A 25 10.06 9.14 -7.43
C LYS A 25 9.57 9.17 -8.89
N LYS A 26 10.48 9.48 -9.82
CA LYS A 26 10.24 9.41 -11.27
C LYS A 26 9.92 7.99 -11.70
N ASN A 27 10.78 7.02 -11.38
CA ASN A 27 10.58 5.62 -11.72
C ASN A 27 9.26 5.08 -11.16
N ALA A 28 8.92 5.39 -9.91
CA ALA A 28 7.63 5.01 -9.33
C ALA A 28 6.43 5.62 -10.09
N THR A 29 6.53 6.89 -10.49
CA THR A 29 5.49 7.59 -11.27
C THR A 29 5.30 6.96 -12.64
N GLU A 30 6.40 6.76 -13.37
CA GLU A 30 6.38 6.18 -14.72
C GLU A 30 5.90 4.73 -14.71
N LEU A 31 6.31 3.94 -13.71
CA LEU A 31 5.82 2.59 -13.49
C LEU A 31 4.30 2.54 -13.31
N LEU A 32 3.74 3.41 -12.47
CA LEU A 32 2.30 3.45 -12.24
C LEU A 32 1.53 3.81 -13.52
N ILE A 33 2.04 4.75 -14.31
CA ILE A 33 1.44 5.14 -15.60
C ILE A 33 1.53 3.99 -16.61
N SER A 34 2.69 3.34 -16.71
CA SER A 34 2.93 2.22 -17.62
C SER A 34 2.02 1.02 -17.30
N ILE A 35 1.92 0.66 -16.02
CA ILE A 35 1.00 -0.38 -15.55
C ILE A 35 -0.44 0.03 -15.89
N ALA A 36 -0.87 1.24 -15.51
CA ALA A 36 -2.23 1.71 -15.80
C ALA A 36 -2.59 1.65 -17.30
N ASN A 37 -1.68 2.09 -18.18
CA ASN A 37 -1.88 2.03 -19.63
C ASN A 37 -2.01 0.59 -20.14
N THR A 38 -1.23 -0.33 -19.58
CA THR A 38 -1.30 -1.76 -19.93
C THR A 38 -2.64 -2.36 -19.48
N LEU A 39 -3.11 -1.94 -18.31
CA LEU A 39 -4.27 -2.47 -17.62
C LEU A 39 -5.60 -1.84 -18.04
N CYS A 40 -5.57 -0.64 -18.61
CA CYS A 40 -6.74 0.17 -18.94
C CYS A 40 -6.67 0.75 -20.35
N LYS A 41 -6.25 -0.04 -21.34
CA LYS A 41 -6.00 0.40 -22.73
C LYS A 41 -7.11 1.25 -23.33
N ASP A 42 -8.38 0.99 -22.97
CA ASP A 42 -9.55 1.67 -23.54
C ASP A 42 -10.07 2.84 -22.68
N SER A 43 -9.48 3.11 -21.52
CA SER A 43 -9.96 4.13 -20.58
C SER A 43 -8.98 5.29 -20.49
N LYS A 44 -9.50 6.52 -20.50
CA LYS A 44 -8.68 7.70 -20.24
C LYS A 44 -8.18 7.67 -18.79
N LEU A 45 -6.92 8.02 -18.58
CA LEU A 45 -6.34 8.12 -17.24
C LEU A 45 -6.48 9.53 -16.68
N LYS A 46 -6.70 9.59 -15.36
CA LYS A 46 -6.76 10.77 -14.52
C LYS A 46 -5.70 10.64 -13.43
N TYR A 47 -5.15 11.77 -12.99
CA TYR A 47 -4.00 11.78 -12.10
C TYR A 47 -4.23 12.68 -10.90
N HIS A 48 -3.72 12.30 -9.73
CA HIS A 48 -3.59 13.19 -8.59
C HIS A 48 -2.13 13.22 -8.16
N ILE A 49 -1.62 14.41 -7.88
CA ILE A 49 -0.22 14.63 -7.54
C ILE A 49 -0.14 15.38 -6.21
N SER A 50 0.64 14.86 -5.28
CA SER A 50 0.76 15.36 -3.91
C SER A 50 2.21 15.73 -3.63
N GLY A 51 2.44 16.98 -3.24
CA GLY A 51 3.78 17.48 -3.00
C GLY A 51 3.80 18.99 -2.81
N SER A 52 4.81 19.50 -2.09
CA SER A 52 4.97 20.94 -1.92
C SER A 52 5.21 21.61 -3.29
N GLY A 53 4.39 22.61 -3.60
CA GLY A 53 4.54 23.40 -4.82
C GLY A 53 3.85 22.84 -6.09
N TYR A 54 3.23 21.66 -6.04
CA TYR A 54 2.34 21.20 -7.15
C TYR A 54 0.95 21.84 -7.10
N GLY A 55 0.59 22.45 -5.97
CA GLY A 55 -0.68 23.13 -5.73
C GLY A 55 -1.86 22.17 -5.60
N ILE A 56 -2.90 22.60 -4.88
CA ILE A 56 -4.15 21.85 -4.75
C ILE A 56 -4.96 22.04 -6.05
N SER A 57 -5.33 20.94 -6.70
CA SER A 57 -6.32 20.96 -7.79
C SER A 57 -7.69 21.34 -7.21
N LYS A 58 -8.33 22.36 -7.77
CA LYS A 58 -9.72 22.73 -7.41
C LYS A 58 -10.69 21.69 -8.00
N GLY A 59 -11.72 21.28 -7.26
CA GLY A 59 -12.73 20.32 -7.73
C GLY A 59 -12.46 18.87 -7.29
N ASP A 60 -12.57 17.91 -8.20
CA ASP A 60 -12.43 16.46 -7.93
C ASP A 60 -11.00 16.04 -7.55
N GLY A 61 -10.05 16.96 -7.59
CA GLY A 61 -8.64 16.74 -7.29
C GLY A 61 -7.84 16.12 -8.45
N PHE A 62 -8.48 15.62 -9.50
CA PHE A 62 -7.80 14.93 -10.57
C PHE A 62 -7.47 15.85 -11.76
N ILE A 63 -6.36 15.56 -12.43
CA ILE A 63 -5.89 16.28 -13.63
C ILE A 63 -5.71 15.31 -14.79
N GLY A 64 -5.84 15.82 -16.02
CA GLY A 64 -5.51 15.07 -17.23
C GLY A 64 -4.01 15.04 -17.53
N GLU A 65 -3.60 14.19 -18.48
CA GLU A 65 -2.20 13.93 -18.81
C GLU A 65 -1.40 15.19 -19.21
N LYS A 66 -1.99 16.08 -20.02
CA LYS A 66 -1.34 17.33 -20.42
C LYS A 66 -1.01 18.22 -19.22
N ALA A 67 -1.94 18.33 -18.27
CA ALA A 67 -1.73 19.10 -17.05
C ALA A 67 -0.72 18.43 -16.12
N LEU A 68 -0.70 17.09 -16.07
CA LEU A 68 0.31 16.34 -15.33
C LEU A 68 1.72 16.63 -15.88
N LYS A 69 1.92 16.48 -17.19
CA LYS A 69 3.22 16.74 -17.85
C LYS A 69 3.72 18.15 -17.55
N ASN A 70 2.88 19.17 -17.77
CA ASN A 70 3.22 20.55 -17.45
C ASN A 70 3.62 20.77 -15.97
N LYS A 71 2.97 20.06 -15.03
CA LYS A 71 3.31 20.13 -13.60
C LYS A 71 4.66 19.48 -13.32
N ILE A 72 4.93 18.30 -13.87
CA ILE A 72 6.19 17.59 -13.72
C ILE A 72 7.33 18.38 -14.36
N ASP A 73 7.19 18.82 -15.61
CA ASP A 73 8.21 19.58 -16.33
C ASP A 73 8.61 20.87 -15.59
N LYS A 74 7.63 21.52 -14.95
CA LYS A 74 7.86 22.76 -14.20
C LYS A 74 8.45 22.55 -12.80
N LYS A 75 8.16 21.42 -12.16
CA LYS A 75 8.43 21.22 -10.71
C LYS A 75 9.40 20.08 -10.41
N GLY A 76 9.75 19.26 -11.40
CA GLY A 76 10.59 18.07 -11.24
C GLY A 76 9.89 17.01 -10.40
N TYR A 77 10.68 16.21 -9.66
CA TYR A 77 10.18 15.17 -8.75
C TYR A 77 10.63 15.39 -7.29
N LYS A 78 11.50 16.37 -7.03
CA LYS A 78 12.07 16.69 -5.71
C LYS A 78 11.04 16.66 -4.58
N ASN A 79 9.94 17.38 -4.79
CA ASN A 79 8.92 17.62 -3.77
C ASN A 79 7.73 16.67 -3.87
N LEU A 80 7.81 15.62 -4.68
CA LEU A 80 6.74 14.64 -4.83
C LEU A 80 6.72 13.72 -3.60
N PHE A 81 5.56 13.65 -2.93
CA PHE A 81 5.30 12.79 -1.77
C PHE A 81 4.19 11.78 -2.04
N GLY A 82 3.37 11.97 -3.06
CA GLY A 82 2.36 11.01 -3.46
C GLY A 82 1.87 11.23 -4.88
N PHE A 83 1.46 10.15 -5.51
CA PHE A 83 0.95 10.15 -6.87
C PHE A 83 -0.11 9.08 -7.01
N ILE A 84 -1.20 9.38 -7.71
CA ILE A 84 -2.30 8.46 -7.96
C ILE A 84 -2.63 8.48 -9.44
N VAL A 85 -2.82 7.31 -10.01
CA VAL A 85 -3.36 7.07 -11.35
C VAL A 85 -4.72 6.41 -11.21
N HIS A 86 -5.71 6.92 -11.93
CA HIS A 86 -7.10 6.48 -11.86
C HIS A 86 -7.67 6.36 -13.27
N SER A 87 -8.36 5.28 -13.57
CA SER A 87 -9.09 5.17 -14.83
C SER A 87 -10.38 6.00 -14.77
N SER A 88 -10.77 6.60 -15.91
CA SER A 88 -11.97 7.46 -16.00
C SER A 88 -13.29 6.73 -15.70
N ASP A 89 -13.29 5.41 -15.84
CA ASP A 89 -14.41 4.51 -15.53
C ASP A 89 -14.36 3.93 -14.11
N HIS A 90 -13.42 4.39 -13.27
CA HIS A 90 -13.27 4.02 -11.86
C HIS A 90 -12.96 2.54 -11.58
N ARG A 91 -12.64 1.76 -12.63
CA ARG A 91 -12.33 0.33 -12.51
C ARG A 91 -10.92 0.06 -12.02
N TYR A 92 -9.98 0.96 -12.30
CA TYR A 92 -8.59 0.85 -11.91
C TYR A 92 -8.12 2.06 -11.11
N LYS A 93 -7.37 1.80 -10.05
CA LYS A 93 -6.71 2.83 -9.27
C LYS A 93 -5.37 2.29 -8.77
N SER A 94 -4.34 3.12 -8.84
CA SER A 94 -3.05 2.81 -8.24
C SER A 94 -2.41 4.08 -7.74
N GLY A 95 -1.48 3.97 -6.82
CA GLY A 95 -0.78 5.13 -6.33
C GLY A 95 0.40 4.75 -5.48
N PHE A 96 1.23 5.74 -5.18
CA PHE A 96 2.19 5.64 -4.11
C PHE A 96 2.06 6.80 -3.13
N SER A 97 2.52 6.58 -1.92
CA SER A 97 2.68 7.61 -0.89
C SER A 97 3.98 7.39 -0.15
N ILE A 98 4.73 8.46 0.05
CA ILE A 98 5.95 8.48 0.84
C ILE A 98 5.57 8.91 2.25
N PHE A 99 5.79 8.01 3.19
CA PHE A 99 5.67 8.28 4.60
C PHE A 99 7.06 8.61 5.12
N SER A 100 7.29 9.86 5.47
CA SER A 100 8.51 10.30 6.14
C SER A 100 8.16 10.68 7.57
N ASN A 101 8.53 9.85 8.53
CA ASN A 101 8.39 10.15 9.95
C ASN A 101 9.65 9.69 10.66
N GLU A 102 10.44 10.66 11.13
CA GLU A 102 11.72 10.44 11.82
C GLU A 102 11.60 9.52 13.04
N ASN A 103 10.42 9.46 13.66
CA ASN A 103 10.17 8.70 14.88
C ASN A 103 9.48 7.34 14.65
N VAL A 104 9.09 7.03 13.42
CA VAL A 104 8.36 5.80 13.08
C VAL A 104 9.15 5.06 12.02
N VAL A 105 8.82 5.20 10.75
CA VAL A 105 9.52 4.53 9.66
C VAL A 105 9.35 5.36 8.40
N ASN A 106 10.46 5.61 7.72
CA ASN A 106 10.44 6.13 6.37
C ASN A 106 10.18 4.99 5.39
N ARG A 107 9.16 5.13 4.55
CA ARG A 107 8.80 4.12 3.54
C ARG A 107 8.03 4.73 2.37
N MET A 108 8.04 4.03 1.24
CA MET A 108 7.19 4.31 0.10
C MET A 108 6.23 3.13 -0.06
N ASP A 109 4.94 3.45 0.03
CA ASP A 109 3.87 2.47 -0.07
C ASP A 109 3.25 2.63 -1.46
N MET A 110 3.33 1.60 -2.30
CA MET A 110 2.59 1.52 -3.56
C MET A 110 1.36 0.64 -3.37
N TYR A 111 0.22 1.03 -3.95
CA TYR A 111 -0.97 0.21 -3.99
C TYR A 111 -1.56 0.15 -5.41
N PHE A 112 -2.28 -0.93 -5.66
CA PHE A 112 -2.95 -1.22 -6.93
C PHE A 112 -4.32 -1.83 -6.63
N SER A 113 -5.31 -1.39 -7.39
CA SER A 113 -6.71 -1.81 -7.31
C SER A 113 -7.24 -1.94 -8.73
N TRP A 114 -7.70 -3.14 -9.11
CA TRP A 114 -8.19 -3.43 -10.47
C TRP A 114 -9.33 -4.44 -10.44
N PRO A 115 -10.11 -4.62 -11.52
CA PRO A 115 -11.22 -5.57 -11.53
C PRO A 115 -10.77 -7.00 -11.21
N TYR A 116 -11.62 -7.74 -10.49
CA TYR A 116 -11.37 -9.14 -10.19
C TYR A 116 -11.57 -10.03 -11.42
N GLU A 117 -10.56 -10.84 -11.73
CA GLU A 117 -10.58 -11.86 -12.79
C GLU A 117 -9.97 -13.15 -12.23
N GLU A 118 -10.79 -14.11 -11.83
CA GLU A 118 -10.36 -15.30 -11.04
C GLU A 118 -9.11 -16.00 -11.59
N SER A 119 -9.02 -16.21 -12.90
CA SER A 119 -7.90 -16.91 -13.54
C SER A 119 -6.65 -16.05 -13.75
N LYS A 120 -6.75 -14.72 -13.76
CA LYS A 120 -5.64 -13.80 -14.12
C LYS A 120 -5.15 -12.92 -12.98
N SER A 121 -5.91 -12.86 -11.88
CA SER A 121 -5.65 -11.92 -10.80
C SER A 121 -4.27 -12.11 -10.16
N LEU A 122 -3.88 -13.36 -9.93
CA LEU A 122 -2.59 -13.71 -9.34
C LEU A 122 -1.42 -13.43 -10.29
N GLU A 123 -1.52 -13.91 -11.53
CA GLU A 123 -0.51 -13.70 -12.57
C GLU A 123 -0.20 -12.20 -12.73
N ARG A 124 -1.24 -11.38 -12.79
CA ARG A 124 -1.12 -9.93 -12.91
C ARG A 124 -0.45 -9.27 -11.70
N ALA A 125 -0.73 -9.75 -10.49
CA ALA A 125 -0.02 -9.25 -9.31
C ALA A 125 1.47 -9.60 -9.36
N ILE A 126 1.82 -10.82 -9.78
CA ILE A 126 3.20 -11.25 -9.95
C ILE A 126 3.90 -10.39 -11.01
N GLU A 127 3.27 -10.13 -12.15
CA GLU A 127 3.82 -9.26 -13.20
C GLU A 127 4.12 -7.85 -12.69
N ILE A 128 3.19 -7.26 -11.94
CA ILE A 128 3.37 -5.93 -11.32
C ILE A 128 4.58 -5.96 -10.36
N ILE A 129 4.68 -6.96 -9.49
CA ILE A 129 5.78 -7.07 -8.53
C ILE A 129 7.12 -7.25 -9.26
N ILE A 130 7.19 -8.12 -10.27
CA ILE A 130 8.38 -8.32 -11.08
C ILE A 130 8.79 -7.02 -11.76
N LEU A 131 7.83 -6.29 -12.34
CA LEU A 131 8.11 -5.02 -13.00
C LEU A 131 8.67 -3.98 -12.03
N ILE A 132 8.05 -3.81 -10.85
CA ILE A 132 8.54 -2.88 -9.81
C ILE A 132 9.96 -3.27 -9.37
N SER A 133 10.22 -4.56 -9.18
CA SER A 133 11.51 -5.06 -8.65
C SER A 133 12.71 -4.76 -9.56
N LYS A 134 12.47 -4.44 -10.84
CA LYS A 134 13.52 -4.04 -11.79
C LYS A 134 14.04 -2.62 -11.55
N TYR A 135 13.24 -1.76 -10.92
CA TYR A 135 13.56 -0.33 -10.74
C TYR A 135 13.66 0.08 -9.27
N LEU A 136 12.93 -0.61 -8.39
CA LEU A 136 12.83 -0.26 -6.97
C LEU A 136 13.04 -1.52 -6.12
N LYS A 137 13.76 -1.38 -5.01
CA LYS A 137 13.91 -2.47 -4.04
C LYS A 137 12.58 -2.68 -3.31
N ILE A 138 12.01 -3.85 -3.51
CA ILE A 138 10.84 -4.31 -2.77
C ILE A 138 11.32 -4.97 -1.48
N ASP A 139 10.84 -4.47 -0.35
CA ASP A 139 11.08 -5.12 0.95
C ASP A 139 9.99 -6.16 1.24
N TYR A 140 8.72 -5.86 0.91
CA TYR A 140 7.64 -6.83 0.96
C TYR A 140 6.42 -6.40 0.11
N ALA A 141 5.56 -7.37 -0.20
CA ALA A 141 4.29 -7.14 -0.90
C ALA A 141 3.22 -8.14 -0.44
N TYR A 142 1.95 -7.76 -0.54
CA TYR A 142 0.80 -8.67 -0.36
C TYR A 142 -0.39 -8.22 -1.20
N GLY A 143 -1.27 -9.15 -1.54
CA GLY A 143 -2.50 -8.85 -2.26
C GLY A 143 -3.65 -9.79 -1.88
N TYR A 144 -4.87 -9.38 -2.21
CA TYR A 144 -6.09 -10.15 -1.98
C TYR A 144 -7.23 -9.66 -2.86
N SER A 145 -8.22 -10.51 -3.08
CA SER A 145 -9.47 -10.15 -3.75
C SER A 145 -10.46 -9.51 -2.76
N ASP A 146 -11.19 -8.49 -3.21
CA ASP A 146 -12.08 -7.67 -2.40
C ASP A 146 -13.52 -7.64 -2.93
N ASP A 147 -14.47 -7.48 -2.00
CA ASP A 147 -15.93 -7.53 -2.22
C ASP A 147 -16.61 -6.15 -2.04
N LYS A 148 -15.88 -5.04 -2.26
CA LYS A 148 -16.27 -3.60 -2.18
C LYS A 148 -16.10 -2.94 -0.81
N THR A 149 -15.66 -3.66 0.21
CA THR A 149 -15.66 -3.15 1.60
C THR A 149 -14.33 -2.55 2.04
N LEU A 150 -13.31 -2.58 1.19
CA LEU A 150 -12.00 -2.07 1.52
C LEU A 150 -11.93 -0.53 1.43
N PHE A 151 -11.56 0.09 2.55
CA PHE A 151 -11.06 1.46 2.54
C PHE A 151 -9.59 1.46 2.11
N GLU A 152 -9.32 1.59 0.81
CA GLU A 152 -7.98 1.43 0.20
C GLU A 152 -6.86 2.28 0.84
N ASN A 153 -7.19 3.46 1.37
CA ASN A 153 -6.21 4.38 1.96
C ASN A 153 -5.77 3.96 3.38
N GLY A 154 -6.60 3.23 4.12
CA GLY A 154 -6.34 2.81 5.50
C GLY A 154 -6.40 1.30 5.72
N GLU A 155 -6.69 0.54 4.67
CA GLU A 155 -6.82 -0.93 4.64
C GLU A 155 -7.81 -1.52 5.65
N GLY A 156 -8.68 -0.68 6.20
CA GLY A 156 -9.79 -1.10 7.04
C GLY A 156 -10.91 -1.68 6.20
N ARG A 157 -11.56 -2.73 6.69
CA ARG A 157 -12.88 -3.15 6.21
C ARG A 157 -13.90 -2.53 7.12
N ILE A 158 -14.63 -1.53 6.64
CA ILE A 158 -15.70 -0.90 7.43
C ILE A 158 -16.95 -1.74 7.22
N LYS A 159 -17.29 -2.59 8.19
CA LYS A 159 -18.61 -3.21 8.24
C LYS A 159 -19.51 -2.33 9.11
N SER A 160 -20.35 -1.54 8.47
CA SER A 160 -21.30 -0.65 9.15
C SER A 160 -22.44 -1.46 9.76
N TYR A 161 -22.62 -1.34 11.06
CA TYR A 161 -23.82 -1.71 11.79
C TYR A 161 -24.59 -0.42 12.13
N ILE A 162 -25.87 -0.53 12.50
CA ILE A 162 -26.75 0.62 12.80
C ILE A 162 -26.13 1.57 13.84
N PHE A 163 -25.22 1.09 14.70
CA PHE A 163 -24.55 1.88 15.73
C PHE A 163 -23.02 1.69 15.86
N SER A 164 -22.34 0.99 14.94
CA SER A 164 -20.88 0.75 15.05
C SER A 164 -20.22 0.34 13.72
N SER A 165 -18.88 0.35 13.68
CA SER A 165 -18.08 -0.17 12.57
C SER A 165 -17.01 -1.13 13.09
N VAL A 166 -16.87 -2.31 12.47
CA VAL A 166 -15.91 -3.36 12.90
C VAL A 166 -14.95 -3.73 11.77
N LEU A 167 -13.65 -3.81 12.08
CA LEU A 167 -12.59 -4.26 11.18
C LEU A 167 -12.49 -5.80 11.22
N LYS A 168 -12.71 -6.47 10.08
CA LYS A 168 -12.62 -7.94 9.97
C LYS A 168 -11.57 -8.36 8.94
N VAL A 169 -10.75 -9.35 9.29
CA VAL A 169 -9.81 -10.04 8.37
C VAL A 169 -10.54 -11.25 7.77
N PRO A 170 -10.71 -11.37 6.45
CA PRO A 170 -11.38 -12.51 5.83
C PRO A 170 -10.48 -13.73 5.66
N GLU A 171 -11.11 -14.89 5.50
CA GLU A 171 -10.48 -16.20 5.35
C GLU A 171 -9.77 -16.39 3.99
N GLN A 172 -10.18 -15.63 2.97
CA GLN A 172 -9.69 -15.74 1.60
C GLN A 172 -8.30 -15.12 1.36
N GLU A 173 -7.72 -14.44 2.37
CA GLU A 173 -6.30 -14.06 2.37
C GLU A 173 -5.38 -15.31 2.29
N ARG A 174 -5.82 -16.47 2.78
CA ARG A 174 -5.03 -17.72 2.84
C ARG A 174 -4.69 -18.36 1.48
N ILE A 175 -5.52 -18.17 0.45
CA ILE A 175 -5.33 -18.85 -0.87
C ILE A 175 -4.19 -18.20 -1.71
N TRP A 176 -3.89 -16.92 -1.46
CA TRP A 176 -2.79 -16.21 -2.12
C TRP A 176 -1.43 -16.47 -1.45
N GLU A 177 -1.43 -16.82 -0.16
CA GLU A 177 -0.23 -17.08 0.66
C GLU A 177 0.63 -18.20 0.06
N ASP A 178 0.01 -19.31 -0.36
CA ASP A 178 0.75 -20.48 -0.88
C ASP A 178 1.41 -20.24 -2.24
N LYS A 179 0.91 -19.26 -3.02
CA LYS A 179 1.33 -19.07 -4.42
C LYS A 179 2.33 -17.91 -4.62
N LEU A 180 2.40 -16.97 -3.68
CA LEU A 180 3.36 -15.84 -3.72
C LEU A 180 4.71 -16.14 -3.04
N LEU A 181 4.88 -17.30 -2.40
CA LEU A 181 6.13 -17.72 -1.75
C LEU A 181 7.34 -17.82 -2.69
N GLN A 182 7.14 -17.75 -4.00
CA GLN A 182 8.18 -17.89 -5.01
C GLN A 182 8.80 -16.57 -5.49
N ILE A 183 8.41 -15.42 -4.94
CA ILE A 183 9.12 -14.17 -5.22
C ILE A 183 10.43 -14.19 -4.41
N PRO A 184 11.63 -14.07 -5.03
CA PRO A 184 12.95 -14.31 -4.41
C PRO A 184 13.31 -13.43 -3.19
N LYS A 185 12.40 -12.58 -2.73
CA LYS A 185 12.52 -11.71 -1.56
C LYS A 185 11.24 -11.84 -0.74
N GLY A 186 11.21 -12.92 0.05
CA GLY A 186 10.19 -13.38 1.01
C GLY A 186 8.91 -12.55 1.18
N THR A 187 7.78 -13.21 0.95
CA THR A 187 6.44 -12.68 1.21
C THR A 187 6.15 -12.60 2.73
N ILE A 188 5.67 -11.45 3.20
CA ILE A 188 5.15 -11.22 4.56
C ILE A 188 3.62 -11.12 4.45
N LYS A 189 2.93 -11.92 5.27
CA LYS A 189 1.48 -11.82 5.49
C LYS A 189 1.17 -10.38 5.90
N LYS A 190 0.36 -9.69 5.09
CA LYS A 190 -0.31 -8.41 5.35
C LYS A 190 0.30 -7.62 6.52
N LEU A 191 1.25 -6.74 6.21
CA LEU A 191 1.81 -5.85 7.23
C LEU A 191 0.80 -4.74 7.49
N TYR A 192 -0.02 -4.89 8.52
CA TYR A 192 -0.79 -3.75 8.99
C TYR A 192 0.20 -2.70 9.53
N PRO A 193 -0.13 -1.41 9.48
CA PRO A 193 0.67 -0.38 10.15
C PRO A 193 0.94 -0.70 11.63
N ILE A 194 0.07 -1.47 12.28
CA ILE A 194 0.25 -1.97 13.65
C ILE A 194 1.41 -2.96 13.80
N ASN A 195 1.95 -3.54 12.73
CA ASN A 195 3.03 -4.53 12.77
C ASN A 195 4.43 -3.89 12.72
N VAL A 196 4.53 -2.56 12.58
CA VAL A 196 5.78 -1.81 12.61
C VAL A 196 5.93 -1.18 13.99
N PHE A 197 7.01 -1.52 14.69
CA PHE A 197 7.27 -1.05 16.04
C PHE A 197 8.65 -0.42 16.14
N ASN A 198 8.74 0.67 16.90
CA ASN A 198 10.03 1.15 17.39
C ASN A 198 10.46 0.41 18.67
N LYS A 199 11.72 0.54 19.07
CA LYS A 199 12.29 -0.09 20.28
C LYS A 199 11.44 0.15 21.54
N LYS A 200 10.97 1.38 21.76
CA LYS A 200 10.14 1.72 22.94
C LYS A 200 8.80 0.98 22.92
N GLN A 201 8.20 0.80 21.75
CA GLN A 201 6.98 0.00 21.60
C GLN A 201 7.28 -1.48 21.84
N ILE A 202 8.41 -1.98 21.35
CA ILE A 202 8.86 -3.37 21.55
C ILE A 202 9.06 -3.70 23.02
N GLU A 203 9.63 -2.78 23.81
CA GLU A 203 9.79 -2.94 25.27
C GLU A 203 8.45 -3.24 25.96
N GLY A 204 7.35 -2.65 25.48
CA GLY A 204 6.01 -2.89 25.99
C GLY A 204 5.35 -4.18 25.49
N LEU A 205 5.96 -4.89 24.54
CA LEU A 205 5.41 -6.08 23.87
C LEU A 205 6.18 -7.36 24.20
N TYR A 206 6.98 -7.37 25.27
CA TYR A 206 7.82 -8.50 25.69
C TYR A 206 7.06 -9.84 25.83
N ASN A 207 5.75 -9.80 26.09
CA ASN A 207 4.88 -10.98 26.20
C ASN A 207 4.34 -11.50 24.86
N ILE A 208 4.57 -10.79 23.76
CA ILE A 208 4.13 -11.20 22.43
C ILE A 208 5.30 -11.93 21.75
N ASN A 209 5.07 -13.18 21.37
CA ASN A 209 6.02 -13.94 20.56
C ASN A 209 5.55 -13.91 19.09
N PRO A 210 6.13 -13.03 18.24
CA PRO A 210 5.70 -12.94 16.85
C PRO A 210 6.17 -14.17 16.07
N GLU A 211 5.39 -14.54 15.05
CA GLU A 211 5.72 -15.63 14.11
C GLU A 211 6.98 -15.31 13.31
N LYS A 212 7.24 -14.02 13.07
CA LYS A 212 8.43 -13.55 12.38
C LYS A 212 8.82 -12.16 12.89
N LYS A 213 10.13 -11.98 13.07
CA LYS A 213 10.76 -10.68 13.33
C LYS A 213 11.62 -10.30 12.13
N MET A 214 11.54 -9.04 11.73
CA MET A 214 12.43 -8.47 10.72
C MET A 214 12.95 -7.14 11.26
N GLU A 215 14.27 -7.05 11.39
CA GLU A 215 14.93 -5.82 11.78
C GLU A 215 14.94 -4.87 10.59
N LEU A 216 14.44 -3.65 10.79
CA LEU A 216 14.41 -2.60 9.76
C LEU A 216 15.56 -1.61 9.95
N SER A 217 15.89 -1.30 11.20
CA SER A 217 17.01 -0.49 11.63
C SER A 217 17.31 -0.77 13.11
N ASP A 218 18.36 -0.15 13.64
CA ASP A 218 18.66 -0.18 15.07
C ASP A 218 17.45 0.20 15.93
N GLU A 219 16.55 1.07 15.45
CA GLU A 219 15.43 1.59 16.23
C GLU A 219 14.07 0.96 15.90
N ASN A 220 13.94 0.24 14.78
CA ASN A 220 12.64 -0.24 14.28
C ASN A 220 12.68 -1.70 13.86
N GLN A 221 11.59 -2.41 14.15
CA GLN A 221 11.37 -3.79 13.75
C GLN A 221 9.95 -4.02 13.26
N ILE A 222 9.79 -4.96 12.34
CA ILE A 222 8.52 -5.54 11.96
C ILE A 222 8.29 -6.81 12.77
N TRP A 223 7.15 -6.87 13.47
CA TRP A 223 6.70 -8.06 14.18
C TRP A 223 5.41 -8.57 13.55
N ILE A 224 5.46 -9.76 12.97
CA ILE A 224 4.28 -10.41 12.37
C ILE A 224 3.60 -11.27 13.42
N PHE A 225 2.31 -11.04 13.63
CA PHE A 225 1.46 -11.84 14.51
C PHE A 225 0.21 -12.28 13.76
N THR A 226 -0.24 -13.52 13.98
CA THR A 226 -1.60 -13.90 13.59
C THR A 226 -2.60 -13.23 14.56
N PRO A 227 -3.64 -12.54 14.05
CA PRO A 227 -4.58 -11.75 14.89
C PRO A 227 -5.31 -12.54 15.99
N THR A 228 -5.28 -13.88 15.96
CA THR A 228 -5.83 -14.72 17.04
C THR A 228 -5.09 -14.54 18.37
N ILE A 229 -3.83 -14.08 18.37
CA ILE A 229 -3.02 -13.88 19.59
C ILE A 229 -3.43 -12.59 20.35
N LEU A 230 -4.13 -11.66 19.70
CA LEU A 230 -4.58 -10.41 20.34
C LEU A 230 -5.88 -10.57 21.16
N ASN A 231 -6.57 -11.70 21.01
CA ASN A 231 -7.72 -12.04 21.84
C ASN A 231 -7.26 -12.90 23.02
N ASN A 232 -7.08 -12.26 24.19
CA ASN A 232 -7.84 -12.63 25.39
C ASN A 232 -7.52 -11.76 26.62
N GLU A 233 -6.40 -11.02 26.66
CA GLU A 233 -6.07 -10.30 27.91
C GLU A 233 -5.70 -8.81 27.75
N ASN A 234 -5.25 -8.35 26.57
CA ASN A 234 -4.63 -7.02 26.43
C ASN A 234 -5.31 -6.04 25.47
N ALA A 235 -6.52 -6.34 24.97
CA ALA A 235 -7.23 -5.48 24.01
C ALA A 235 -7.84 -4.19 24.62
N LYS A 236 -7.28 -3.67 25.73
CA LYS A 236 -7.44 -2.27 26.15
C LYS A 236 -6.17 -1.48 25.84
N VAL A 237 -5.69 -1.54 24.61
CA VAL A 237 -4.77 -0.51 24.12
C VAL A 237 -5.59 0.77 23.97
N LYS A 238 -5.58 1.63 25.01
CA LYS A 238 -6.06 3.01 24.88
C LYS A 238 -5.16 3.69 23.85
N MET A 239 -5.63 3.77 22.60
CA MET A 239 -5.04 4.71 21.65
C MET A 239 -5.31 6.11 22.19
N LYS A 240 -4.32 6.68 22.88
CA LYS A 240 -4.24 8.13 23.00
C LYS A 240 -3.88 8.62 21.61
N VAL A 241 -4.87 9.18 20.91
CA VAL A 241 -4.59 10.04 19.76
C VAL A 241 -3.72 11.16 20.32
N ILE A 242 -2.47 11.24 19.85
CA ILE A 242 -1.64 12.40 20.09
C ILE A 242 -2.12 13.42 19.07
N ASP A 243 -2.73 14.51 19.55
CA ASP A 243 -3.12 15.67 18.75
C ASP A 243 -1.89 16.35 18.12
#